data_AF-F3P9U8-F1
#
_entry.id   AF-F3P9U8-F1
#
_cell.length_a   1.000
_cell.length_b   1.000
_cell.length_c   1.000
_cell.angle_alpha   90.00
_cell.angle_beta   90.00
_cell.angle_gamma   90.00
#
_symmetry.space_group_name_H-M   'P 1'
#
loop_
_entity.id
_entity.type
_entity.pdbx_description
1 polymer ?
#
loop_
_entity_poly.entity_id
_entity_poly.type
_entity_poly.pdbx_seq_one_letter_code
_entity_poly.pdbx_strand_id
1 'polypeptide(L)'
;MSKSQEVSAGERFFAQMYAARAVPLGAVTAVVPFIAASDISTVRLVLMAAMVVQVVDAGIGVRRREVTMIIGPSIAAIVHGLTAWLT
;
A
#
# COMPACT_ATOMS: atom_id res chain seq x y z
N MET A 1 -16.30 9.62 -7.53
CA MET A 1 -15.93 9.49 -8.95
C MET A 1 -17.10 9.86 -9.84
N SER A 2 -16.83 10.61 -10.91
CA SER A 2 -17.81 10.88 -11.96
C SER A 2 -18.25 9.55 -12.58
N LYS A 3 -19.54 9.34 -12.83
CA LYS A 3 -20.03 8.16 -13.56
C LYS A 3 -19.85 8.28 -15.09
N SER A 4 -19.06 9.26 -15.54
CA SER A 4 -18.68 9.42 -16.96
C SER A 4 -17.73 8.29 -17.39
N GLN A 5 -17.92 7.77 -18.59
CA GLN A 5 -17.03 6.76 -19.19
C GLN A 5 -15.65 7.33 -19.55
N GLU A 6 -15.52 8.66 -19.63
CA GLU A 6 -14.23 9.33 -19.86
C GLU A 6 -13.49 9.60 -18.56
N VAL A 7 -12.27 9.07 -18.47
CA VAL A 7 -11.30 9.39 -17.42
C VAL A 7 -10.69 10.76 -17.71
N SER A 8 -10.93 11.72 -16.82
CA SER A 8 -10.37 13.06 -16.92
C SER A 8 -8.85 13.08 -16.79
N ALA A 9 -8.20 14.15 -17.28
CA ALA A 9 -6.76 14.35 -17.12
C ALA A 9 -6.35 14.37 -15.63
N GLY A 10 -7.19 14.92 -14.75
CA GLY A 10 -6.95 14.94 -13.31
C GLY A 10 -7.00 13.55 -12.66
N GLU A 11 -7.92 12.69 -13.09
CA GLU A 11 -7.98 11.30 -12.61
C GLU A 11 -6.77 10.49 -13.06
N ARG A 12 -6.29 10.68 -14.31
CA ARG A 12 -5.05 10.04 -14.80
C ARG A 12 -3.82 10.50 -14.02
N PHE A 13 -3.68 11.81 -13.79
CA PHE A 13 -2.57 12.36 -13.02
C PHE A 13 -2.57 11.83 -11.57
N PHE A 14 -3.74 11.81 -10.92
CA PHE A 14 -3.87 11.25 -9.57
C PHE A 14 -3.48 9.77 -9.51
N ALA A 15 -3.95 8.97 -10.47
CA ALA A 15 -3.60 7.55 -10.56
C ALA A 15 -2.09 7.33 -10.78
N GLN A 16 -1.46 8.12 -11.67
CA GLN A 16 -0.03 8.04 -11.95
C GLN A 16 0.81 8.46 -10.73
N MET A 17 0.45 9.55 -10.06
CA MET A 17 1.10 9.99 -8.82
C MET A 17 1.01 8.91 -7.74
N TYR A 18 -0.17 8.29 -7.60
CA TYR A 18 -0.35 7.20 -6.65
C TYR A 18 0.50 5.98 -7.00
N ALA A 19 0.51 5.57 -8.28
CA ALA A 19 1.29 4.45 -8.77
C ALA A 19 2.80 4.67 -8.59
N ALA A 20 3.28 5.89 -8.81
CA ALA A 20 4.70 6.25 -8.67
C ALA A 20 5.26 5.99 -7.27
N ARG A 21 4.43 6.06 -6.22
CA ARG A 21 4.83 5.64 -4.86
C ARG A 21 4.47 4.20 -4.52
N ALA A 22 3.30 3.74 -4.96
CA ALA A 22 2.74 2.46 -4.53
C ALA A 22 3.44 1.27 -5.20
N VAL A 23 3.78 1.40 -6.48
CA VAL A 23 4.43 0.31 -7.23
C VAL A 23 5.85 0.04 -6.73
N PRO A 24 6.73 1.05 -6.54
CA PRO A 24 8.06 0.79 -5.99
C PRO A 24 8.02 0.17 -4.59
N LEU A 25 7.16 0.71 -3.69
CA LEU A 25 7.04 0.16 -2.34
C LEU A 25 6.49 -1.28 -2.36
N GLY A 26 5.50 -1.57 -3.20
CA GLY A 26 4.96 -2.91 -3.37
C GLY A 26 6.02 -3.89 -3.87
N ALA A 27 6.83 -3.48 -4.86
CA ALA A 27 7.93 -4.29 -5.37
C ALA A 27 8.98 -4.58 -4.30
N VAL A 28 9.41 -3.56 -3.54
CA VAL A 28 10.34 -3.72 -2.41
C VAL A 28 9.77 -4.68 -1.38
N THR A 29 8.50 -4.51 -0.98
CA THR A 29 7.83 -5.36 0.02
C THR A 29 7.75 -6.82 -0.45
N ALA A 30 7.53 -7.06 -1.73
CA ALA A 30 7.45 -8.40 -2.30
C ALA A 30 8.81 -9.08 -2.45
N VAL A 31 9.89 -8.34 -2.74
CA VAL A 31 11.19 -8.92 -3.10
C VAL A 31 12.12 -9.05 -1.89
N VAL A 32 12.16 -8.05 -1.00
CA VAL A 32 13.11 -7.99 0.13
C VAL A 32 13.12 -9.27 0.99
N PRO A 33 11.97 -9.88 1.35
CA PRO A 33 11.97 -11.11 2.15
C PRO A 33 12.77 -12.27 1.56
N PHE A 34 12.94 -12.31 0.24
CA PHE A 34 13.66 -13.39 -0.45
C PHE A 34 15.15 -13.12 -0.63
N ILE A 35 15.56 -11.85 -0.71
CA ILE A 35 16.97 -11.47 -0.92
C ILE A 35 17.71 -11.12 0.38
N ALA A 36 16.98 -10.66 1.40
CA ALA A 36 17.52 -10.25 2.70
C ALA A 36 17.02 -11.18 3.82
N ALA A 37 16.67 -12.44 3.50
CA ALA A 37 16.06 -13.37 4.45
C ALA A 37 16.88 -13.58 5.74
N SER A 38 18.21 -13.48 5.66
CA SER A 38 19.11 -13.57 6.83
C SER A 38 19.16 -12.30 7.68
N ASP A 39 18.68 -11.17 7.16
CA ASP A 39 18.60 -9.88 7.86
C ASP A 39 17.13 -9.56 8.20
N ILE A 40 16.67 -10.18 9.28
CA ILE A 40 15.31 -10.06 9.79
C ILE A 40 14.96 -8.59 10.12
N SER A 41 15.92 -7.80 10.58
CA SER A 41 15.70 -6.38 10.90
C SER A 41 15.31 -5.58 9.67
N THR A 42 15.97 -5.80 8.54
CA THR A 42 15.63 -5.16 7.26
C THR A 42 14.25 -5.59 6.76
N VAL A 43 13.93 -6.89 6.82
CA VAL A 43 12.61 -7.40 6.42
C VAL A 43 11.50 -6.80 7.29
N ARG A 44 11.69 -6.77 8.62
CA ARG A 44 10.74 -6.15 9.56
C ARG A 44 10.52 -4.67 9.26
N LEU A 45 11.58 -3.91 8.99
CA LEU A 45 11.47 -2.48 8.70
C LEU A 45 10.63 -2.23 7.45
N VAL A 46 10.84 -3.01 6.38
CA VAL A 46 10.08 -2.90 5.14
C VAL A 46 8.60 -3.23 5.37
N LEU A 47 8.30 -4.32 6.09
CA LEU A 47 6.93 -4.71 6.40
C LEU A 47 6.22 -3.67 7.29
N MET A 48 6.90 -3.10 8.27
CA MET A 48 6.37 -2.01 9.11
C MET A 48 6.08 -0.75 8.28
N ALA A 49 7.00 -0.36 7.39
CA ALA A 49 6.77 0.76 6.48
C ALA A 49 5.56 0.51 5.57
N ALA A 50 5.43 -0.69 5.01
CA ALA A 50 4.30 -1.09 4.18
C ALA A 50 2.98 -1.13 4.96
N MET A 51 3.01 -1.51 6.24
CA MET A 51 1.85 -1.46 7.13
C MET A 51 1.38 -0.02 7.37
N VAL A 52 2.30 0.89 7.72
CA VAL A 52 1.98 2.31 7.96
C VAL A 52 1.38 2.96 6.71
N VAL A 53 1.99 2.73 5.53
CA VAL A 53 1.48 3.30 4.28
C VAL A 53 0.04 2.85 3.99
N GLN A 54 -0.28 1.59 4.27
CA GLN A 54 -1.63 1.07 4.04
C GLN A 54 -2.66 1.56 5.07
N VAL A 55 -2.25 1.81 6.31
CA VAL A 55 -3.10 2.50 7.29
C VAL A 55 -3.46 3.91 6.80
N VAL A 56 -2.48 4.63 6.24
CA VAL A 56 -2.72 5.96 5.66
C VAL A 56 -3.69 5.86 4.47
N ASP A 57 -3.51 4.88 3.58
CA ASP A 57 -4.38 4.67 2.42
C ASP A 57 -5.82 4.34 2.84
N ALA A 58 -6.00 3.47 3.83
CA ALA A 58 -7.31 3.18 4.40
C ALA A 58 -7.95 4.44 5.01
N GLY A 59 -7.17 5.25 5.72
CA GLY A 59 -7.63 6.53 6.27
C GLY A 59 -8.07 7.53 5.19
N ILE A 60 -7.35 7.59 4.06
CA ILE A 60 -7.76 8.37 2.88
C ILE A 60 -9.06 7.82 2.30
N GLY A 61 -9.18 6.48 2.17
CA GLY A 61 -10.39 5.81 1.71
C GLY A 61 -11.62 6.15 2.56
N VAL A 62 -11.47 6.18 3.89
CA VAL A 62 -12.52 6.61 4.83
C VAL A 62 -12.91 8.06 4.58
N ARG A 63 -11.94 8.99 4.47
CA ARG A 63 -12.21 10.41 4.19
C ARG A 63 -12.89 10.63 2.84
N ARG A 64 -12.57 9.81 1.84
CA ARG A 64 -13.17 9.86 0.49
C ARG A 64 -14.47 9.06 0.35
N ARG A 65 -14.83 8.26 1.36
CA ARG A 65 -15.95 7.30 1.33
C ARG A 65 -15.85 6.29 0.18
N GLU A 66 -14.63 5.87 -0.16
CA GLU A 66 -14.37 4.90 -1.22
C GLU A 66 -14.04 3.53 -0.61
N VAL A 67 -15.03 2.63 -0.60
CA VAL A 67 -14.94 1.30 0.03
C VAL A 67 -13.75 0.48 -0.48
N THR A 68 -13.46 0.57 -1.77
CA THR A 68 -12.32 -0.12 -2.40
C THR A 68 -10.96 0.35 -1.85
N MET A 69 -10.83 1.64 -1.53
CA MET A 69 -9.63 2.21 -0.89
C MET A 69 -9.55 1.92 0.61
N ILE A 70 -10.58 1.34 1.22
CA ILE A 70 -10.60 0.98 2.64
C ILE A 70 -10.24 -0.49 2.80
N ILE A 71 -10.96 -1.38 2.13
CA ILE A 71 -10.88 -2.83 2.39
C ILE A 71 -9.48 -3.37 2.05
N GLY A 72 -8.99 -3.10 0.83
CA GLY A 72 -7.71 -3.64 0.36
C GLY A 72 -6.54 -3.25 1.26
N PRO A 73 -6.30 -1.94 1.47
CA PRO A 73 -5.23 -1.49 2.36
C PRO A 73 -5.39 -1.95 3.81
N SER A 74 -6.62 -2.06 4.33
CA SER A 74 -6.83 -2.56 5.70
C SER A 74 -6.37 -4.01 5.86
N ILE A 75 -6.73 -4.88 4.91
CA ILE A 75 -6.31 -6.29 4.95
C ILE A 75 -4.78 -6.38 4.89
N ALA A 76 -4.16 -5.68 3.95
CA ALA A 76 -2.72 -5.81 3.77
C ALA A 76 -1.91 -5.05 4.84
N ALA A 77 -2.48 -4.04 5.51
CA ALA A 77 -1.89 -3.47 6.74
C ALA A 77 -1.84 -4.51 7.86
N ILE A 78 -2.91 -5.28 8.06
CA ILE A 78 -2.96 -6.36 9.05
C ILE A 78 -1.94 -7.45 8.68
N VAL A 79 -1.91 -7.90 7.43
CA VAL A 79 -0.97 -8.94 6.98
C VAL A 79 0.47 -8.49 7.21
N HIS A 80 0.87 -7.32 6.70
CA HIS A 80 2.25 -6.86 6.88
C HIS A 80 2.60 -6.63 8.36
N GLY A 81 1.68 -6.07 9.16
CA GLY A 81 1.91 -5.84 10.59
C GLY A 81 2.07 -7.14 11.37
N LEU A 82 1.21 -8.14 11.12
CA LEU A 82 1.31 -9.45 11.76
C LEU A 82 2.57 -10.19 11.31
N THR A 83 2.91 -10.17 10.02
CA THR A 83 4.13 -10.78 9.52
C THR A 83 5.37 -10.11 10.12
N ALA A 84 5.40 -8.77 10.23
CA ALA A 84 6.49 -8.04 10.86
C ALA A 84 6.67 -8.38 12.35
N TRP A 85 5.57 -8.67 13.05
CA TRP A 85 5.59 -9.01 14.48
C TRP A 85 6.00 -10.46 14.74
N LEU A 86 5.62 -11.39 13.86
CA LEU A 86 5.82 -12.83 14.03
C LEU A 86 7.13 -13.36 13.42
N THR A 87 7.72 -12.64 12.48
CA THR A 87 9.10 -12.86 11.99
C THR A 87 10.04 -12.15 12.92
#